data_AF-A0A485LER6-F1
#
_entry.id   AF-A0A485LER6-F1
#
_cell.length_a   1.000
_cell.length_b   1.000
_cell.length_c   1.000
_cell.angle_alpha   90.00
_cell.angle_beta   90.00
_cell.angle_gamma   90.00
#
_symmetry.space_group_name_H-M   'P 1'
#
loop_
_entity.id
_entity.type
_entity.pdbx_description
1 polymer ?
#
loop_
_entity_poly.entity_id
_entity_poly.type
_entity_poly.pdbx_seq_one_letter_code
_entity_poly.pdbx_strand_id
1 'polypeptide(L)'
;MTSFSVPGEFIRKASTARHVISSAAGSEFPVEAGRYHLYIAFNCPWCHRTALTRALLGLEDVVTMDVASPIRSNKDHPTGENNWLFEPDGTTALNGRFIKFDQLTPDTVNGLTTARQIYDKFGVDQTSLPILFDKKAQRIVNNESSEIIRMFATELAPALGNGRALYPTELAAQIDELNEWIYPQINNGAYRAGFTSNQDAYEAAFHEYFAAFAKLDKILSTKTWLTGETLTEADVRLFPTVLRHDPIYYVRMKLNHAYVRDAYPNLNRWLKQFYALPGVAENSPLDQMKQGYFGRTWNNTVPVGPTWFTKNYLMGRRTILHRIDGRRHGPGGLINRLVSPEDTLADQLKPFVFIDNVAGDELPPNFGFGFHPHSGIATLTYQLNKDVQYTDTEGHDGVLKALGLEWMMAGGGAWHRGTIVGTGPIMAFQLWLTLPPALEDGPSLSQYIAPDRVPQVDNVRVLMGAYKGVRAAFEPPTPMTYLDVTLAPGESFTFDAPGQQACWTYVFEGAVDVGDVRSA
;
A
#
# COMPACT_ATOMS: atom_id res chain seq x y z
N MET A 1 35.00 14.71 -21.56
CA MET A 1 35.87 15.13 -20.45
C MET A 1 36.22 13.90 -19.65
N THR A 2 37.49 13.55 -19.53
CA THR A 2 37.98 12.45 -18.69
C THR A 2 37.68 12.79 -17.23
N SER A 3 36.66 12.16 -16.65
CA SER A 3 36.30 12.34 -15.25
C SER A 3 37.38 11.71 -14.38
N PHE A 4 38.11 12.53 -13.61
CA PHE A 4 38.91 12.03 -12.50
C PHE A 4 37.92 11.49 -11.45
N SER A 5 37.87 10.17 -11.27
CA SER A 5 37.10 9.54 -10.21
C SER A 5 37.75 9.85 -8.86
N VAL A 6 36.95 10.23 -7.87
CA VAL A 6 37.46 10.51 -6.53
C VAL A 6 37.78 9.18 -5.82
N PRO A 7 38.91 9.03 -5.10
CA PRO A 7 39.19 7.82 -4.33
C PRO A 7 38.05 7.49 -3.35
N GLY A 8 37.57 6.24 -3.40
CA GLY A 8 36.44 5.76 -2.59
C GLY A 8 35.07 5.96 -3.23
N GLU A 9 34.98 6.58 -4.42
CA GLU A 9 33.75 6.69 -5.20
C GLU A 9 33.32 5.31 -5.77
N PHE A 10 32.03 5.03 -5.72
CA PHE A 10 31.47 3.83 -6.33
C PHE A 10 31.31 3.99 -7.85
N ILE A 11 32.01 3.14 -8.62
CA ILE A 11 31.88 3.05 -10.08
C ILE A 11 31.25 1.70 -10.45
N ARG A 12 30.16 1.74 -11.21
CA ARG A 12 29.47 0.53 -11.67
C ARG A 12 30.23 -0.09 -12.86
N LYS A 13 30.50 -1.41 -12.82
CA LYS A 13 31.04 -2.17 -13.96
C LYS A 13 30.04 -2.15 -15.13
N ALA A 14 30.55 -1.88 -16.34
CA ALA A 14 29.74 -1.85 -17.55
C ALA A 14 29.34 -3.25 -18.05
N SER A 15 28.15 -3.33 -18.65
CA SER A 15 27.60 -4.50 -19.34
C SER A 15 28.31 -4.72 -20.68
N THR A 16 28.65 -5.98 -21.02
CA THR A 16 29.47 -6.32 -22.20
C THR A 16 28.72 -7.07 -23.29
N ALA A 17 27.63 -7.78 -22.98
CA ALA A 17 26.76 -8.39 -23.99
C ALA A 17 25.67 -7.39 -24.37
N ARG A 18 25.70 -6.91 -25.63
CA ARG A 18 24.91 -5.76 -26.10
C ARG A 18 24.25 -6.01 -27.47
N HIS A 19 23.91 -7.26 -27.78
CA HIS A 19 23.14 -7.57 -28.98
C HIS A 19 21.68 -7.14 -28.80
N VAL A 20 20.96 -7.03 -29.91
CA VAL A 20 19.58 -6.54 -29.93
C VAL A 20 18.63 -7.53 -30.57
N ILE A 21 17.46 -7.73 -29.96
CA ILE A 21 16.29 -8.27 -30.65
C ILE A 21 15.85 -7.20 -31.65
N SER A 22 15.45 -7.61 -32.85
CA SER A 22 14.92 -6.69 -33.85
C SER A 22 13.86 -7.35 -34.74
N SER A 23 12.83 -6.58 -35.05
CA SER A 23 11.78 -6.89 -36.02
C SER A 23 12.26 -6.78 -37.48
N ALA A 24 13.46 -6.26 -37.73
CA ALA A 24 14.02 -6.14 -39.07
C ALA A 24 14.20 -7.51 -39.74
N ALA A 25 13.91 -7.57 -41.04
CA ALA A 25 14.10 -8.78 -41.84
C ALA A 25 15.56 -9.24 -41.80
N GLY A 26 15.79 -10.52 -41.49
CA GLY A 26 17.13 -11.09 -41.40
C GLY A 26 17.88 -10.78 -40.10
N SER A 27 17.21 -10.21 -39.08
CA SER A 27 17.81 -10.02 -37.75
C SER A 27 18.36 -11.35 -37.20
N GLU A 28 19.57 -11.28 -36.62
CA GLU A 28 20.19 -12.41 -35.90
C GLU A 28 19.29 -12.89 -34.75
N PHE A 29 18.65 -11.93 -34.08
CA PHE A 29 17.71 -12.13 -32.98
C PHE A 29 16.33 -11.57 -33.39
N PRO A 30 15.52 -12.33 -34.16
CA PRO A 30 14.20 -11.89 -34.61
C PRO A 30 13.13 -12.01 -33.52
N VAL A 31 12.09 -11.20 -33.64
CA VAL A 31 10.89 -11.28 -32.77
C VAL A 31 10.23 -12.65 -32.91
N GLU A 32 10.25 -13.44 -31.84
CA GLU A 32 9.72 -14.81 -31.84
C GLU A 32 9.26 -15.25 -30.44
N ALA A 33 8.00 -15.68 -30.30
CA ALA A 33 7.44 -16.16 -29.05
C ALA A 33 8.12 -17.45 -28.57
N GLY A 34 8.42 -17.53 -27.28
CA GLY A 34 9.02 -18.71 -26.66
C GLY A 34 10.51 -18.90 -26.98
N ARG A 35 11.15 -18.05 -27.79
CA ARG A 35 12.58 -18.14 -28.13
C ARG A 35 13.51 -17.63 -27.04
N TYR A 36 13.10 -16.56 -26.36
CA TYR A 36 13.95 -15.85 -25.40
C TYR A 36 13.68 -16.29 -23.96
N HIS A 37 14.71 -16.17 -23.13
CA HIS A 37 14.68 -16.48 -21.72
C HIS A 37 15.39 -15.39 -20.91
N LEU A 38 14.85 -15.07 -19.74
CA LEU A 38 15.35 -14.02 -18.86
C LEU A 38 15.78 -14.62 -17.52
N TYR A 39 17.04 -14.44 -17.14
CA TYR A 39 17.50 -14.76 -15.79
C TYR A 39 17.50 -13.50 -14.93
N ILE A 40 16.90 -13.57 -13.74
CA ILE A 40 16.76 -12.44 -12.83
C ILE A 40 17.08 -12.80 -11.37
N ALA A 41 17.20 -11.78 -10.52
CA ALA A 41 17.02 -11.91 -9.08
C ALA A 41 16.19 -10.73 -8.58
N PHE A 42 15.09 -10.97 -7.85
CA PHE A 42 14.15 -9.90 -7.46
C PHE A 42 14.76 -8.86 -6.53
N ASN A 43 15.82 -9.18 -5.79
CA ASN A 43 16.52 -8.19 -4.98
C ASN A 43 17.26 -7.14 -5.83
N CYS A 44 17.63 -7.45 -7.06
CA CYS A 44 18.32 -6.52 -7.96
C CYS A 44 17.32 -5.56 -8.65
N PRO A 45 17.44 -4.22 -8.49
CA PRO A 45 16.51 -3.28 -9.10
C PRO A 45 16.59 -3.24 -10.63
N TRP A 46 17.72 -3.63 -11.22
CA TRP A 46 17.90 -3.71 -12.68
C TRP A 46 17.17 -4.91 -13.27
N CYS A 47 17.22 -6.07 -12.59
CA CYS A 47 16.41 -7.23 -12.91
C CYS A 47 14.92 -6.96 -12.71
N HIS A 48 14.59 -6.20 -11.67
CA HIS A 48 13.20 -5.85 -11.38
C HIS A 48 12.55 -5.10 -12.54
N ARG A 49 13.28 -4.20 -13.23
CA ARG A 49 12.77 -3.50 -14.43
C ARG A 49 12.37 -4.46 -15.54
N THR A 50 13.20 -5.46 -15.81
CA THR A 50 12.94 -6.42 -16.90
C THR A 50 11.76 -7.31 -16.57
N ALA A 51 11.62 -7.73 -15.30
CA ALA A 51 10.46 -8.50 -14.83
C ALA A 51 9.16 -7.67 -14.90
N LEU A 52 9.20 -6.42 -14.43
CA LEU A 52 8.06 -5.51 -14.51
C LEU A 52 7.65 -5.21 -15.95
N THR A 53 8.62 -4.93 -16.83
CA THR A 53 8.35 -4.66 -18.25
C THR A 53 7.72 -5.86 -18.93
N ARG A 54 8.24 -7.07 -18.66
CA ARG A 54 7.67 -8.34 -19.15
C ARG A 54 6.20 -8.47 -18.72
N ALA A 55 5.89 -8.25 -17.45
CA ALA A 55 4.52 -8.38 -16.94
C ALA A 55 3.57 -7.28 -17.48
N LEU A 56 4.02 -6.02 -17.46
CA LEU A 56 3.20 -4.88 -17.88
C LEU A 56 2.83 -4.95 -19.37
N LEU A 57 3.70 -5.54 -20.20
CA LEU A 57 3.49 -5.73 -21.63
C LEU A 57 2.79 -7.06 -21.99
N GLY A 58 2.48 -7.92 -21.01
CA GLY A 58 1.84 -9.22 -21.27
C GLY A 58 2.75 -10.21 -21.99
N LEU A 59 4.06 -10.17 -21.73
CA LEU A 59 5.08 -10.99 -22.40
C LEU A 59 5.43 -12.26 -21.62
N GLU A 60 4.61 -12.67 -20.66
CA GLU A 60 4.93 -13.78 -19.77
C GLU A 60 5.11 -15.11 -20.49
N ASP A 61 4.24 -15.39 -21.46
CA ASP A 61 4.29 -16.58 -22.32
C ASP A 61 5.29 -16.41 -23.48
N VAL A 62 5.74 -15.17 -23.76
CA VAL A 62 6.64 -14.83 -24.86
C VAL A 62 8.10 -15.00 -24.45
N VAL A 63 8.46 -14.49 -23.26
CA VAL A 63 9.81 -14.56 -22.70
C VAL A 63 9.74 -15.35 -21.40
N THR A 64 10.24 -16.58 -21.41
CA THR A 64 10.35 -17.40 -20.18
C THR A 64 11.33 -16.77 -19.18
N MET A 65 11.19 -17.04 -17.88
CA MET A 65 12.00 -16.37 -16.85
C MET A 65 12.39 -17.31 -15.72
N ASP A 66 13.66 -17.26 -15.31
CA ASP A 66 14.18 -17.95 -14.12
C ASP A 66 14.67 -16.95 -13.06
N VAL A 67 14.49 -17.34 -11.80
CA VAL A 67 14.68 -16.47 -10.63
C VAL A 67 15.73 -17.06 -9.71
N ALA A 68 16.87 -16.36 -9.64
CA ALA A 68 17.95 -16.67 -8.73
C ALA A 68 17.64 -16.23 -7.29
N SER A 69 18.23 -16.95 -6.35
CA SER A 69 18.16 -16.68 -4.92
C SER A 69 18.74 -15.31 -4.56
N PRO A 70 18.12 -14.58 -3.60
CA PRO A 70 18.76 -13.43 -3.00
C PRO A 70 19.96 -13.84 -2.14
N ILE A 71 20.16 -15.13 -1.83
CA ILE A 71 21.38 -15.65 -1.22
C ILE A 71 22.40 -15.98 -2.32
N ARG A 72 23.66 -15.64 -2.09
CA ARG A 72 24.76 -15.81 -3.05
C ARG A 72 25.54 -17.05 -2.66
N SER A 73 26.30 -17.60 -3.60
CA SER A 73 27.29 -18.64 -3.31
C SER A 73 28.24 -18.20 -2.20
N ASN A 74 28.60 -19.14 -1.34
CA ASN A 74 29.66 -18.98 -0.36
C ASN A 74 31.01 -19.40 -0.97
N LYS A 75 32.09 -19.26 -0.22
CA LYS A 75 33.45 -19.64 -0.63
C LYS A 75 33.62 -21.13 -0.95
N ASP A 76 32.76 -21.98 -0.39
CA ASP A 76 32.83 -23.43 -0.53
C ASP A 76 32.07 -23.93 -1.79
N HIS A 77 31.31 -23.04 -2.45
CA HIS A 77 30.64 -23.36 -3.71
C HIS A 77 31.68 -23.51 -4.84
N PRO A 78 31.51 -24.47 -5.77
CA PRO A 78 32.50 -24.74 -6.85
C PRO A 78 32.84 -23.55 -7.75
N THR A 79 31.96 -22.56 -7.83
CA THR A 79 32.14 -21.35 -8.65
C THR A 79 32.72 -20.17 -7.86
N GLY A 80 33.10 -20.38 -6.60
CA GLY A 80 33.54 -19.36 -5.67
C GLY A 80 32.40 -18.56 -5.05
N GLU A 81 32.75 -17.56 -4.25
CA GLU A 81 31.82 -16.74 -3.49
C GLU A 81 31.10 -15.65 -4.32
N ASN A 82 29.98 -15.17 -3.79
CA ASN A 82 29.26 -14.00 -4.28
C ASN A 82 28.64 -14.13 -5.70
N ASN A 83 28.36 -15.34 -6.16
CA ASN A 83 27.65 -15.61 -7.41
C ASN A 83 26.14 -15.73 -7.21
N TRP A 84 25.35 -15.47 -8.26
CA TRP A 84 23.88 -15.63 -8.23
C TRP A 84 23.59 -17.11 -8.35
N LEU A 85 22.76 -17.65 -7.46
CA LEU A 85 22.45 -19.06 -7.36
C LEU A 85 21.04 -19.36 -7.85
N PHE A 86 20.86 -20.44 -8.61
CA PHE A 86 19.55 -21.00 -8.97
C PHE A 86 19.21 -22.14 -8.01
N GLU A 87 18.68 -21.77 -6.84
CA GLU A 87 18.47 -22.66 -5.68
C GLU A 87 16.97 -22.72 -5.34
N PRO A 88 16.16 -23.49 -6.09
CA PRO A 88 14.70 -23.53 -5.92
C PRO A 88 14.27 -24.12 -4.57
N ASP A 89 15.09 -24.98 -3.98
CA ASP A 89 14.77 -25.64 -2.72
C ASP A 89 15.09 -24.79 -1.48
N GLY A 90 15.69 -23.61 -1.67
CA GLY A 90 16.10 -22.73 -0.59
C GLY A 90 17.43 -23.13 0.03
N THR A 91 17.98 -22.24 0.85
CA THR A 91 19.29 -22.44 1.50
C THR A 91 19.38 -21.69 2.81
N THR A 92 20.37 -22.05 3.64
CA THR A 92 20.63 -21.37 4.90
C THR A 92 21.37 -20.05 4.64
N ALA A 93 20.75 -18.95 5.04
CA ALA A 93 21.36 -17.62 4.98
C ALA A 93 22.49 -17.48 6.00
N LEU A 94 23.32 -16.43 5.83
CA LEU A 94 24.45 -16.15 6.70
C LEU A 94 24.07 -15.83 8.17
N ASN A 95 22.79 -15.58 8.44
CA ASN A 95 22.25 -15.42 9.79
C ASN A 95 21.78 -16.74 10.42
N GLY A 96 22.05 -17.89 9.78
CA GLY A 96 21.70 -19.22 10.27
C GLY A 96 20.25 -19.64 10.02
N ARG A 97 19.42 -18.80 9.41
CA ARG A 97 18.03 -19.15 9.08
C ARG A 97 17.96 -19.84 7.72
N PHE A 98 17.22 -20.94 7.66
CA PHE A 98 16.81 -21.52 6.38
C PHE A 98 15.79 -20.61 5.70
N ILE A 99 16.02 -20.30 4.42
CA ILE A 99 15.17 -19.42 3.63
C ILE A 99 14.84 -20.12 2.31
N LYS A 100 13.54 -20.22 2.03
CA LYS A 100 13.00 -20.64 0.74
C LYS A 100 11.97 -19.60 0.32
N PHE A 101 11.96 -19.27 -0.97
CA PHE A 101 10.92 -18.45 -1.57
C PHE A 101 10.31 -19.22 -2.74
N ASP A 102 8.99 -19.18 -2.87
CA ASP A 102 8.26 -19.95 -3.89
C ASP A 102 8.59 -19.50 -5.31
N GLN A 103 9.08 -18.27 -5.47
CA GLN A 103 9.45 -17.73 -6.77
C GLN A 103 10.81 -18.22 -7.27
N LEU A 104 11.64 -18.88 -6.45
CA LEU A 104 12.95 -19.34 -6.89
C LEU A 104 12.82 -20.51 -7.87
N THR A 105 13.61 -20.50 -8.94
CA THR A 105 13.59 -21.56 -9.94
C THR A 105 14.99 -22.14 -10.15
N PRO A 106 15.09 -23.41 -10.59
CA PRO A 106 16.34 -23.90 -11.17
C PRO A 106 16.60 -23.17 -12.50
N ASP A 107 17.81 -23.28 -13.04
CA ASP A 107 18.06 -22.91 -14.44
C ASP A 107 17.41 -23.94 -15.37
N THR A 108 16.28 -23.56 -15.96
CA THR A 108 15.45 -24.41 -16.82
C THR A 108 15.97 -24.54 -18.25
N VAL A 109 16.96 -23.73 -18.64
CA VAL A 109 17.48 -23.69 -20.01
C VAL A 109 18.85 -24.35 -20.14
N ASN A 110 19.76 -24.05 -19.21
CA ASN A 110 21.14 -24.55 -19.27
C ASN A 110 21.47 -25.57 -18.19
N GLY A 111 20.62 -25.73 -17.16
CA GLY A 111 20.84 -26.67 -16.06
C GLY A 111 22.04 -26.31 -15.17
N LEU A 112 22.43 -25.03 -15.13
CA LEU A 112 23.57 -24.55 -14.35
C LEU A 112 23.12 -24.01 -12.99
N THR A 113 24.00 -24.09 -11.99
CA THR A 113 23.64 -23.66 -10.63
C THR A 113 23.88 -22.17 -10.39
N THR A 114 24.66 -21.51 -11.27
CA THR A 114 24.98 -20.09 -11.12
C THR A 114 24.94 -19.28 -12.41
N ALA A 115 24.64 -17.99 -12.29
CA ALA A 115 24.75 -17.06 -13.42
C ALA A 115 26.19 -16.94 -13.95
N ARG A 116 27.20 -17.14 -13.10
CA ARG A 116 28.61 -17.12 -13.51
C ARG A 116 28.92 -18.25 -14.49
N GLN A 117 28.45 -19.46 -14.20
CA GLN A 117 28.62 -20.59 -15.13
C GLN A 117 27.94 -20.35 -16.47
N ILE A 118 26.78 -19.67 -16.50
CA ILE A 118 26.11 -19.30 -17.76
C ILE A 118 27.07 -18.43 -18.58
N TYR A 119 27.61 -17.37 -17.99
CA TYR A 119 28.56 -16.49 -18.65
C TYR A 119 29.83 -17.21 -19.12
N ASP A 120 30.44 -18.04 -18.26
CA ASP A 120 31.64 -18.82 -18.60
C ASP A 120 31.37 -19.80 -19.77
N LYS A 121 30.22 -20.48 -19.76
CA LYS A 121 29.81 -21.40 -20.85
C LYS A 121 29.73 -20.71 -22.21
N PHE A 122 29.34 -19.44 -22.23
CA PHE A 122 29.18 -18.64 -23.45
C PHE A 122 30.32 -17.64 -23.68
N GLY A 123 31.44 -17.76 -22.95
CA GLY A 123 32.66 -16.99 -23.19
C GLY A 123 32.55 -15.49 -22.91
N VAL A 124 31.70 -15.09 -21.96
CA VAL A 124 31.49 -13.68 -21.61
C VAL A 124 32.00 -13.42 -20.18
N ASP A 125 32.93 -12.48 -19.99
CA ASP A 125 33.49 -12.18 -18.65
C ASP A 125 32.57 -11.27 -17.79
N GLN A 126 31.50 -11.85 -17.25
CA GLN A 126 30.51 -11.17 -16.41
C GLN A 126 29.96 -12.07 -15.30
N THR A 127 29.31 -11.44 -14.32
CA THR A 127 28.62 -12.11 -13.20
C THR A 127 27.26 -11.48 -12.88
N SER A 128 26.84 -10.47 -13.65
CA SER A 128 25.67 -9.66 -13.38
C SER A 128 24.37 -10.29 -13.88
N LEU A 129 23.26 -9.94 -13.23
CA LEU A 129 21.91 -10.12 -13.76
C LEU A 129 21.32 -8.72 -14.03
N PRO A 130 20.34 -8.58 -14.96
CA PRO A 130 19.68 -9.65 -15.72
C PRO A 130 20.54 -10.22 -16.87
N ILE A 131 20.19 -11.42 -17.34
CA ILE A 131 20.70 -12.00 -18.60
C ILE A 131 19.49 -12.25 -19.50
N LEU A 132 19.48 -11.67 -20.70
CA LEU A 132 18.59 -12.05 -21.78
C LEU A 132 19.30 -13.08 -22.66
N PHE A 133 18.74 -14.27 -22.75
CA PHE A 133 19.31 -15.42 -23.44
C PHE A 133 18.42 -15.86 -24.60
N ASP A 134 19.03 -16.24 -25.72
CA ASP A 134 18.35 -16.85 -26.86
C ASP A 134 18.51 -18.37 -26.79
N LYS A 135 17.40 -19.08 -26.61
CA LYS A 135 17.39 -20.55 -26.49
C LYS A 135 17.71 -21.27 -27.80
N LYS A 136 17.40 -20.66 -28.95
CA LYS A 136 17.69 -21.24 -30.27
C LYS A 136 19.13 -21.00 -30.69
N ALA A 137 19.60 -19.77 -30.56
CA ALA A 137 20.97 -19.41 -30.91
C ALA A 137 21.99 -19.88 -29.84
N GLN A 138 21.52 -20.27 -28.65
CA GLN A 138 22.34 -20.64 -27.50
C GLN A 138 23.37 -19.55 -27.19
N ARG A 139 22.89 -18.31 -27.07
CA ARG A 139 23.73 -17.12 -26.88
C ARG A 139 23.10 -16.14 -25.90
N ILE A 140 23.96 -15.47 -25.15
CA ILE A 140 23.58 -14.30 -24.36
C ILE A 140 23.36 -13.14 -25.33
N VAL A 141 22.13 -12.64 -25.39
CA VAL A 141 21.73 -11.52 -26.24
C VAL A 141 22.19 -10.22 -25.60
N ASN A 142 21.75 -9.98 -24.36
CA ASN A 142 21.99 -8.70 -23.70
C ASN A 142 22.02 -8.85 -22.18
N ASN A 143 22.84 -8.06 -21.49
CA ASN A 143 22.85 -7.98 -20.01
C ASN A 143 22.73 -6.54 -19.46
N GLU A 144 22.32 -5.60 -20.31
CA GLU A 144 22.00 -4.23 -19.95
C GLU A 144 20.48 -4.05 -19.80
N SER A 145 20.02 -3.89 -18.55
CA SER A 145 18.59 -3.80 -18.22
C SER A 145 17.83 -2.72 -18.99
N SER A 146 18.47 -1.57 -19.26
CA SER A 146 17.81 -0.46 -19.96
C SER A 146 17.56 -0.76 -21.44
N GLU A 147 18.44 -1.51 -22.08
CA GLU A 147 18.25 -1.97 -23.46
C GLU A 147 17.25 -3.12 -23.52
N ILE A 148 17.29 -4.05 -22.56
CA ILE A 148 16.35 -5.17 -22.50
C ILE A 148 14.90 -4.67 -22.43
N ILE A 149 14.60 -3.73 -21.52
CA ILE A 149 13.23 -3.19 -21.42
C ILE A 149 12.83 -2.42 -22.68
N ARG A 150 13.77 -1.73 -23.33
CA ARG A 150 13.51 -1.02 -24.59
C ARG A 150 13.13 -2.00 -25.68
N MET A 151 13.93 -3.06 -25.88
CA MET A 151 13.65 -4.11 -26.86
C MET A 151 12.32 -4.79 -26.61
N PHE A 152 11.97 -5.06 -25.34
CA PHE A 152 10.66 -5.61 -25.01
C PHE A 152 9.54 -4.66 -25.43
N ALA A 153 9.68 -3.35 -25.18
CA ALA A 153 8.68 -2.35 -25.50
C ALA A 153 8.57 -2.04 -27.01
N THR A 154 9.68 -1.99 -27.75
CA THR A 154 9.71 -1.52 -29.15
C THR A 154 9.75 -2.64 -30.18
N GLU A 155 10.22 -3.84 -29.82
CA GLU A 155 10.38 -4.95 -30.77
C GLU A 155 9.39 -6.08 -30.48
N LEU A 156 9.35 -6.57 -29.24
CA LEU A 156 8.48 -7.71 -28.91
C LEU A 156 7.01 -7.31 -28.74
N ALA A 157 6.73 -6.32 -27.89
CA ALA A 157 5.37 -5.97 -27.51
C ALA A 157 4.45 -5.53 -28.67
N PRO A 158 4.92 -4.81 -29.70
CA PRO A 158 4.06 -4.46 -30.83
C PRO A 158 3.47 -5.67 -31.57
N ALA A 159 4.19 -6.80 -31.58
CA ALA A 159 3.77 -8.02 -32.27
C ALA A 159 3.17 -9.08 -31.33
N LEU A 160 3.64 -9.15 -30.08
CA LEU A 160 3.38 -10.28 -29.17
C LEU A 160 2.85 -9.85 -27.79
N GLY A 161 2.69 -8.55 -27.54
CA GLY A 161 2.25 -8.02 -26.25
C GLY A 161 0.74 -7.79 -26.15
N ASN A 162 0.32 -7.21 -25.02
CA ASN A 162 -1.08 -6.92 -24.69
C ASN A 162 -1.61 -5.57 -25.22
N GLY A 163 -0.91 -4.95 -26.18
CA GLY A 163 -1.27 -3.65 -26.75
C GLY A 163 -0.83 -2.43 -25.92
N ARG A 164 -0.20 -2.61 -24.75
CA ARG A 164 0.39 -1.51 -23.99
C ARG A 164 1.68 -1.02 -24.64
N ALA A 165 1.82 0.29 -24.82
CA ALA A 165 3.06 0.93 -25.27
C ALA A 165 3.77 1.60 -24.09
N LEU A 166 4.98 1.13 -23.74
CA LEU A 166 5.81 1.76 -22.69
C LEU A 166 6.83 2.76 -23.25
N TYR A 167 7.05 2.78 -24.57
CA TYR A 167 7.89 3.76 -25.25
C TYR A 167 7.24 4.22 -26.56
N PRO A 168 6.11 4.92 -26.49
CA PRO A 168 5.44 5.43 -27.68
C PRO A 168 6.25 6.58 -28.31
N THR A 169 6.24 6.67 -29.64
CA THR A 169 7.11 7.57 -30.41
C THR A 169 6.92 9.04 -30.04
N GLU A 170 5.67 9.45 -29.77
CA GLU A 170 5.31 10.81 -29.41
C GLU A 170 5.82 11.25 -28.03
N LEU A 171 6.13 10.31 -27.13
CA LEU A 171 6.71 10.60 -25.82
C LEU A 171 8.21 10.29 -25.73
N ALA A 172 8.82 9.76 -26.80
CA ALA A 172 10.19 9.25 -26.78
C ALA A 172 11.21 10.27 -26.24
N ALA A 173 11.18 11.50 -26.75
CA ALA A 173 12.09 12.57 -26.30
C ALA A 173 11.90 12.91 -24.82
N GLN A 174 10.66 13.00 -24.35
CA GLN A 174 10.35 13.29 -22.94
C GLN A 174 10.80 12.14 -22.02
N ILE A 175 10.61 10.90 -22.45
CA ILE A 175 11.04 9.71 -21.72
C ILE A 175 12.57 9.72 -21.58
N ASP A 176 13.29 10.01 -22.65
CA ASP A 176 14.74 10.02 -22.65
C ASP A 176 15.30 11.16 -21.79
N GLU A 177 14.70 12.35 -21.85
CA GLU A 177 15.04 13.48 -20.96
C GLU A 177 14.84 13.11 -19.47
N LEU A 178 13.71 12.49 -19.12
CA LEU A 178 13.46 12.02 -17.75
C LEU A 178 14.51 11.01 -17.31
N ASN A 179 14.81 10.05 -18.17
CA ASN A 179 15.73 8.97 -17.89
C ASN A 179 17.20 9.41 -17.76
N GLU A 180 17.58 10.49 -18.43
CA GLU A 180 18.93 11.06 -18.40
C GLU A 180 19.33 11.51 -16.99
N TRP A 181 18.40 12.11 -16.23
CA TRP A 181 18.68 12.52 -14.85
C TRP A 181 18.19 11.51 -13.80
N ILE A 182 17.09 10.78 -14.03
CA ILE A 182 16.61 9.76 -13.08
C ILE A 182 17.68 8.68 -12.85
N TYR A 183 18.43 8.29 -13.88
CA TYR A 183 19.47 7.29 -13.72
C TYR A 183 20.61 7.72 -12.78
N PRO A 184 21.40 8.77 -13.09
CA PRO A 184 22.56 9.14 -12.28
C PRO A 184 22.18 9.70 -10.89
N GLN A 185 21.03 10.38 -10.77
CA GLN A 185 20.62 11.08 -9.55
C GLN A 185 19.84 10.20 -8.59
N ILE A 186 19.07 9.23 -9.10
CA ILE A 186 18.17 8.40 -8.29
C ILE A 186 18.61 6.94 -8.35
N ASN A 187 18.56 6.31 -9.51
CA ASN A 187 18.76 4.86 -9.59
C ASN A 187 20.18 4.45 -9.22
N ASN A 188 21.17 5.14 -9.79
CA ASN A 188 22.58 4.99 -9.46
C ASN A 188 22.98 5.92 -8.30
N GLY A 189 22.27 7.03 -8.08
CA GLY A 189 22.50 7.95 -6.97
C GLY A 189 22.43 7.26 -5.61
N ALA A 190 21.45 6.36 -5.41
CA ALA A 190 21.37 5.57 -4.18
C ALA A 190 22.60 4.66 -3.95
N TYR A 191 23.16 4.11 -5.03
CA TYR A 191 24.38 3.28 -4.96
C TYR A 191 25.63 4.13 -4.73
N ARG A 192 25.72 5.29 -5.38
CA ARG A 192 26.80 6.27 -5.16
C ARG A 192 26.87 6.69 -3.70
N ALA A 193 25.72 6.98 -3.07
CA ALA A 193 25.65 7.29 -1.65
C ALA A 193 25.95 6.07 -0.76
N GLY A 194 25.37 4.90 -1.06
CA GLY A 194 25.43 3.76 -0.15
C GLY A 194 26.74 2.97 -0.13
N PHE A 195 27.52 3.02 -1.22
CA PHE A 195 28.75 2.23 -1.38
C PHE A 195 30.04 3.04 -1.36
N THR A 196 29.95 4.37 -1.33
CA THR A 196 31.14 5.21 -1.15
C THR A 196 31.69 5.08 0.27
N SER A 197 33.02 5.14 0.40
CA SER A 197 33.72 5.35 1.68
C SER A 197 34.23 6.78 1.85
N ASN A 198 33.93 7.66 0.89
CA ASN A 198 34.30 9.07 0.88
C ASN A 198 33.11 9.94 1.32
N GLN A 199 33.31 10.78 2.34
CA GLN A 199 32.26 11.60 2.95
C GLN A 199 31.71 12.67 2.00
N ASP A 200 32.56 13.41 1.29
CA ASP A 200 32.13 14.46 0.36
C ASP A 200 31.33 13.86 -0.80
N ALA A 201 31.76 12.69 -1.31
CA ALA A 201 31.04 11.97 -2.36
C ALA A 201 29.66 11.47 -1.86
N TYR A 202 29.57 11.05 -0.60
CA TYR A 202 28.30 10.68 0.03
C TYR A 202 27.38 11.89 0.15
N GLU A 203 27.86 13.02 0.69
CA GLU A 203 27.05 14.23 0.87
C GLU A 203 26.52 14.77 -0.46
N ALA A 204 27.37 14.81 -1.49
CA ALA A 204 26.96 15.20 -2.83
C ALA A 204 25.85 14.29 -3.39
N ALA A 205 26.02 12.96 -3.30
CA ALA A 205 25.01 12.00 -3.76
C ALA A 205 23.72 12.08 -2.94
N PHE A 206 23.82 12.30 -1.62
CA PHE A 206 22.67 12.44 -0.72
C PHE A 206 21.83 13.67 -1.09
N HIS A 207 22.46 14.84 -1.25
CA HIS A 207 21.76 16.07 -1.62
C HIS A 207 21.15 15.99 -3.03
N GLU A 208 21.89 15.45 -4.00
CA GLU A 208 21.39 15.24 -5.36
C GLU A 208 20.17 14.31 -5.39
N TYR A 209 20.20 13.22 -4.63
CA TYR A 209 19.11 12.25 -4.55
C TYR A 209 17.80 12.87 -4.03
N PHE A 210 17.87 13.62 -2.93
CA PHE A 210 16.67 14.24 -2.34
C PHE A 210 16.16 15.47 -3.11
N ALA A 211 17.06 16.22 -3.77
CA ALA A 211 16.65 17.24 -4.72
C ALA A 211 15.88 16.63 -5.91
N ALA A 212 16.33 15.46 -6.39
CA ALA A 212 15.67 14.72 -7.45
C ALA A 212 14.29 14.15 -6.99
N PHE A 213 14.16 13.68 -5.76
CA PHE A 213 12.87 13.27 -5.18
C PHE A 213 11.88 14.44 -5.08
N ALA A 214 12.33 15.62 -4.63
CA ALA A 214 11.50 16.82 -4.60
C ALA A 214 11.05 17.26 -6.01
N LYS A 215 11.94 17.14 -7.01
CA LYS A 215 11.62 17.40 -8.42
C LYS A 215 10.55 16.42 -8.92
N LEU A 216 10.67 15.12 -8.61
CA LEU A 216 9.68 14.11 -8.98
C LEU A 216 8.32 14.38 -8.34
N ASP A 217 8.28 14.68 -7.04
CA ASP A 217 7.03 14.97 -6.34
C ASP A 217 6.31 16.19 -6.95
N LYS A 218 7.07 17.23 -7.31
CA LYS A 218 6.53 18.39 -8.02
C LYS A 218 6.00 18.03 -9.40
N ILE A 219 6.71 17.22 -10.19
CA ILE A 219 6.23 16.75 -11.50
C ILE A 219 4.90 15.99 -11.34
N LEU A 220 4.84 15.10 -10.35
CA LEU A 220 3.68 14.27 -10.07
C LEU A 220 2.53 15.05 -9.41
N SER A 221 2.74 16.27 -8.90
CA SER A 221 1.63 17.08 -8.35
C SER A 221 0.51 17.38 -9.36
N THR A 222 0.82 17.35 -10.66
CA THR A 222 -0.11 17.66 -11.76
C THR A 222 -0.26 16.52 -12.77
N LYS A 223 0.40 15.38 -12.55
CA LYS A 223 0.44 14.28 -13.50
C LYS A 223 0.17 12.93 -12.83
N THR A 224 -0.50 12.05 -13.56
CA THR A 224 -0.76 10.67 -13.16
C THR A 224 0.53 9.83 -13.23
N TRP A 225 1.33 9.99 -14.28
CA TRP A 225 2.62 9.36 -14.54
C TRP A 225 3.67 10.41 -14.90
N LEU A 226 4.96 10.04 -14.99
CA LEU A 226 6.04 11.02 -15.22
C LEU A 226 5.88 11.84 -16.52
N THR A 227 5.28 11.25 -17.54
CA THR A 227 5.05 11.88 -18.86
C THR A 227 3.64 12.48 -19.02
N GLY A 228 2.75 12.37 -18.03
CA GLY A 228 1.38 12.88 -18.09
C GLY A 228 0.37 11.79 -17.74
N GLU A 229 -0.53 11.46 -18.65
CA GLU A 229 -1.57 10.44 -18.44
C GLU A 229 -1.14 9.03 -18.88
N THR A 230 0.03 8.89 -19.51
CA THR A 230 0.51 7.60 -20.05
C THR A 230 1.62 7.00 -19.19
N LEU A 231 1.46 5.73 -18.79
CA LEU A 231 2.52 4.96 -18.14
C LEU A 231 3.63 4.67 -19.15
N THR A 232 4.89 4.96 -18.80
CA THR A 232 6.04 4.78 -19.70
C THR A 232 7.18 4.03 -19.03
N GLU A 233 8.21 3.67 -19.81
CA GLU A 233 9.40 3.05 -19.25
C GLU A 233 10.15 3.93 -18.26
N ALA A 234 9.96 5.26 -18.28
CA ALA A 234 10.52 6.15 -17.26
C ALA A 234 9.97 5.80 -15.88
N ASP A 235 8.67 5.52 -15.79
CA ASP A 235 8.02 5.07 -14.56
C ASP A 235 8.57 3.70 -14.13
N VAL A 236 8.71 2.77 -15.09
CA VAL A 236 9.26 1.42 -14.85
C VAL A 236 10.71 1.48 -14.35
N ARG A 237 11.52 2.42 -14.86
CA ARG A 237 12.90 2.61 -14.43
C ARG A 237 12.99 3.23 -13.04
N LEU A 238 12.06 4.12 -12.68
CA LEU A 238 11.99 4.78 -11.38
C LEU A 238 11.52 3.83 -10.26
N PHE A 239 10.48 3.05 -10.52
CA PHE A 239 9.73 2.31 -9.49
C PHE A 239 10.59 1.39 -8.61
N PRO A 240 11.52 0.58 -9.16
CA PRO A 240 12.38 -0.27 -8.33
C PRO A 240 13.18 0.48 -7.27
N THR A 241 13.57 1.72 -7.55
CA THR A 241 14.32 2.56 -6.60
C THR A 241 13.40 3.11 -5.51
N VAL A 242 12.25 3.69 -5.89
CA VAL A 242 11.30 4.29 -4.94
C VAL A 242 10.72 3.23 -4.00
N LEU A 243 10.34 2.06 -4.53
CA LEU A 243 9.85 0.93 -3.72
C LEU A 243 10.86 0.48 -2.65
N ARG A 244 12.16 0.57 -2.95
CA ARG A 244 13.24 0.17 -2.04
C ARG A 244 13.69 1.29 -1.11
N HIS A 245 13.24 2.55 -1.33
CA HIS A 245 13.72 3.69 -0.55
C HIS A 245 13.43 3.50 0.95
N ASP A 246 12.15 3.49 1.33
CA ASP A 246 11.74 3.42 2.73
C ASP A 246 12.18 2.12 3.44
N PRO A 247 11.98 0.92 2.85
CA PRO A 247 12.29 -0.32 3.56
C PRO A 247 13.76 -0.73 3.51
N ILE A 248 14.57 -0.15 2.61
CA ILE A 248 15.95 -0.58 2.38
C ILE A 248 16.92 0.59 2.34
N TYR A 249 16.80 1.50 1.37
CA TYR A 249 17.84 2.51 1.12
C TYR A 249 17.95 3.56 2.21
N TYR A 250 16.84 3.86 2.89
CA TYR A 250 16.79 4.75 4.05
C TYR A 250 17.84 4.36 5.09
N VAL A 251 17.93 3.06 5.41
CA VAL A 251 18.92 2.54 6.36
C VAL A 251 20.21 2.11 5.65
N ARG A 252 20.10 1.26 4.63
CA ARG A 252 21.26 0.60 4.01
C ARG A 252 22.18 1.57 3.28
N MET A 253 21.60 2.53 2.56
CA MET A 253 22.36 3.51 1.79
C MET A 253 22.56 4.82 2.55
N LYS A 254 22.11 4.88 3.81
CA LYS A 254 22.08 6.08 4.67
C LYS A 254 21.31 7.26 4.05
N LEU A 255 20.36 6.99 3.15
CA LEU A 255 19.50 8.03 2.56
C LEU A 255 18.34 8.34 3.51
N ASN A 256 18.64 8.86 4.68
CA ASN A 256 17.74 9.00 5.82
C ASN A 256 17.18 10.42 6.04
N HIS A 257 17.10 11.26 5.00
CA HIS A 257 16.48 12.59 5.12
C HIS A 257 14.99 12.50 5.47
N ALA A 258 14.24 11.69 4.71
CA ALA A 258 12.82 11.47 4.90
C ALA A 258 12.37 10.17 4.23
N TYR A 259 11.28 9.60 4.74
CA TYR A 259 10.54 8.55 4.05
C TYR A 259 9.73 9.14 2.89
N VAL A 260 9.53 8.37 1.81
CA VAL A 260 8.65 8.74 0.68
C VAL A 260 7.27 9.11 1.20
N ARG A 261 6.74 8.28 2.10
CA ARG A 261 5.39 8.44 2.64
C ARG A 261 5.13 9.76 3.39
N ASP A 262 6.18 10.37 3.95
CA ASP A 262 6.06 11.48 4.89
C ASP A 262 6.35 12.83 4.21
N ALA A 263 7.35 12.87 3.30
CA ALA A 263 7.79 14.12 2.67
C ALA A 263 7.33 14.30 1.21
N TYR A 264 6.89 13.24 0.53
CA TYR A 264 6.61 13.25 -0.91
C TYR A 264 5.24 12.65 -1.23
N PRO A 265 4.13 13.38 -0.96
CA PRO A 265 2.77 12.83 -1.08
C PRO A 265 2.40 12.41 -2.51
N ASN A 266 2.87 13.13 -3.53
CA ASN A 266 2.58 12.81 -4.93
C ASN A 266 3.40 11.62 -5.41
N LEU A 267 4.68 11.54 -5.01
CA LEU A 267 5.53 10.39 -5.27
C LEU A 267 5.01 9.14 -4.55
N ASN A 268 4.48 9.29 -3.33
CA ASN A 268 3.87 8.20 -2.59
C ASN A 268 2.56 7.72 -3.25
N ARG A 269 1.72 8.65 -3.73
CA ARG A 269 0.53 8.31 -4.53
C ARG A 269 0.93 7.51 -5.78
N TRP A 270 1.92 8.00 -6.51
CA TRP A 270 2.46 7.34 -7.71
C TRP A 270 3.03 5.95 -7.39
N LEU A 271 3.76 5.78 -6.27
CA LEU A 271 4.30 4.49 -5.83
C LEU A 271 3.17 3.46 -5.63
N LYS A 272 2.11 3.85 -4.93
CA LYS A 272 0.95 2.99 -4.66
C LYS A 272 0.18 2.66 -5.94
N GLN A 273 -0.02 3.66 -6.79
CA GLN A 273 -0.69 3.49 -8.08
C GLN A 273 0.09 2.53 -9.01
N PHE A 274 1.42 2.68 -9.09
CA PHE A 274 2.26 1.77 -9.86
C PHE A 274 2.21 0.35 -9.28
N TYR A 275 2.31 0.21 -7.95
CA TYR A 275 2.26 -1.09 -7.28
C TYR A 275 0.93 -1.83 -7.52
N ALA A 276 -0.18 -1.09 -7.64
CA ALA A 276 -1.51 -1.65 -7.88
C ALA A 276 -1.76 -2.09 -9.34
N LEU A 277 -0.84 -1.81 -10.27
CA LEU A 277 -0.95 -2.30 -11.65
C LEU A 277 -0.89 -3.84 -11.69
N PRO A 278 -1.68 -4.51 -12.56
CA PRO A 278 -1.64 -5.96 -12.71
C PRO A 278 -0.22 -6.49 -12.95
N GLY A 279 0.18 -7.53 -12.23
CA GLY A 279 1.48 -8.19 -12.34
C GLY A 279 2.63 -7.51 -11.58
N VAL A 280 2.45 -6.28 -11.06
CA VAL A 280 3.54 -5.56 -10.38
C VAL A 280 3.80 -6.11 -8.98
N ALA A 281 2.74 -6.41 -8.21
CA ALA A 281 2.88 -6.91 -6.85
C ALA A 281 3.58 -8.28 -6.81
N GLU A 282 3.24 -9.17 -7.75
CA GLU A 282 3.81 -10.51 -7.91
C GLU A 282 5.30 -10.47 -8.26
N ASN A 283 5.72 -9.43 -9.00
CA ASN A 283 7.12 -9.20 -9.37
C ASN A 283 7.88 -8.32 -8.36
N SER A 284 7.26 -7.94 -7.24
CA SER A 284 7.83 -7.05 -6.21
C SER A 284 7.96 -7.69 -4.81
N PRO A 285 8.60 -8.87 -4.65
CA PRO A 285 8.73 -9.52 -3.34
C PRO A 285 9.70 -8.78 -2.40
N LEU A 286 9.15 -8.05 -1.44
CA LEU A 286 9.91 -7.18 -0.51
C LEU A 286 10.86 -7.97 0.41
N ASP A 287 10.48 -9.18 0.79
CA ASP A 287 11.28 -10.09 1.60
C ASP A 287 12.58 -10.50 0.90
N GLN A 288 12.51 -10.89 -0.37
CA GLN A 288 13.69 -11.19 -1.19
C GLN A 288 14.57 -9.96 -1.35
N MET A 289 13.97 -8.78 -1.57
CA MET A 289 14.72 -7.52 -1.64
C MET A 289 15.47 -7.26 -0.34
N LYS A 290 14.78 -7.24 0.80
CA LYS A 290 15.40 -7.02 2.12
C LYS A 290 16.50 -8.05 2.41
N GLN A 291 16.24 -9.33 2.15
CA GLN A 291 17.23 -10.39 2.31
C GLN A 291 18.47 -10.15 1.44
N GLY A 292 18.28 -9.78 0.17
CA GLY A 292 19.39 -9.60 -0.77
C GLY A 292 20.28 -8.39 -0.48
N TYR A 293 19.73 -7.33 0.13
CA TYR A 293 20.52 -6.19 0.60
C TYR A 293 21.10 -6.46 1.98
N PHE A 294 20.29 -6.72 3.00
CA PHE A 294 20.76 -6.80 4.38
C PHE A 294 21.38 -8.12 4.78
N GLY A 295 21.01 -9.24 4.17
CA GLY A 295 21.53 -10.57 4.50
C GLY A 295 23.01 -10.80 4.20
N ARG A 296 23.71 -9.75 3.76
CA ARG A 296 25.16 -9.69 3.50
C ARG A 296 25.81 -8.42 4.09
N THR A 297 25.18 -7.78 5.07
CA THR A 297 25.88 -6.78 5.90
C THR A 297 26.94 -7.46 6.76
N TRP A 298 27.82 -6.67 7.36
CA TRP A 298 28.85 -7.15 8.28
C TRP A 298 28.32 -8.03 9.42
N ASN A 299 27.05 -7.89 9.82
CA ASN A 299 26.41 -8.69 10.86
C ASN A 299 25.33 -9.66 10.35
N ASN A 300 25.11 -9.75 9.03
CA ASN A 300 24.12 -10.62 8.37
C ASN A 300 22.64 -10.43 8.79
N THR A 301 22.34 -9.44 9.62
CA THR A 301 20.99 -9.22 10.17
C THR A 301 20.10 -8.49 9.18
N VAL A 302 18.89 -9.01 8.96
CA VAL A 302 17.85 -8.36 8.15
C VAL A 302 16.90 -7.58 9.08
N PRO A 303 16.78 -6.24 8.94
CA PRO A 303 15.88 -5.45 9.77
C PRO A 303 14.41 -5.88 9.62
N VAL A 304 13.67 -5.92 10.73
CA VAL A 304 12.22 -6.19 10.70
C VAL A 304 11.47 -5.00 10.10
N GLY A 305 11.84 -3.78 10.51
CA GLY A 305 11.17 -2.56 10.07
C GLY A 305 11.45 -2.15 8.62
N PRO A 306 10.77 -1.08 8.16
CA PRO A 306 9.61 -0.45 8.80
C PRO A 306 8.37 -1.37 8.76
N THR A 307 7.72 -1.60 9.90
CA THR A 307 6.58 -2.55 10.01
C THR A 307 5.31 -2.06 9.32
N TRP A 308 5.22 -0.75 9.07
CA TRP A 308 4.10 -0.13 8.36
C TRP A 308 4.19 -0.32 6.84
N PHE A 309 5.37 -0.60 6.28
CA PHE A 309 5.57 -0.74 4.83
C PHE A 309 5.17 -2.15 4.39
N THR A 310 3.87 -2.36 4.17
CA THR A 310 3.26 -3.65 3.86
C THR A 310 2.64 -3.67 2.46
N LYS A 311 2.25 -4.85 1.97
CA LYS A 311 1.42 -4.99 0.76
C LYS A 311 0.12 -4.17 0.89
N ASN A 312 -0.52 -4.17 2.06
CA ASN A 312 -1.74 -3.39 2.31
C ASN A 312 -1.48 -1.88 2.17
N TYR A 313 -0.37 -1.38 2.74
CA TYR A 313 0.03 0.01 2.58
C TYR A 313 0.23 0.40 1.11
N LEU A 314 0.94 -0.44 0.34
CA LEU A 314 1.22 -0.21 -1.08
C LEU A 314 -0.04 -0.31 -1.95
N MET A 315 -0.98 -1.17 -1.59
CA MET A 315 -2.30 -1.27 -2.23
C MET A 315 -3.28 -0.15 -1.80
N GLY A 316 -2.83 0.81 -0.98
CA GLY A 316 -3.70 1.88 -0.46
C GLY A 316 -4.77 1.39 0.51
N ARG A 317 -4.68 0.15 1.00
CA ARG A 317 -5.61 -0.42 1.97
C ARG A 317 -5.26 0.08 3.37
N ARG A 318 -6.27 0.43 4.17
CA ARG A 318 -6.08 0.78 5.58
C ARG A 318 -5.69 -0.47 6.37
N THR A 319 -4.79 -0.33 7.34
CA THR A 319 -4.39 -1.41 8.25
C THR A 319 -5.21 -1.31 9.54
N ILE A 320 -5.65 -2.45 10.07
CA ILE A 320 -6.27 -2.50 11.41
C ILE A 320 -5.17 -2.21 12.44
N LEU A 321 -5.33 -1.10 13.17
CA LEU A 321 -4.40 -0.72 14.24
C LEU A 321 -4.76 -1.37 15.58
N HIS A 322 -6.06 -1.46 15.89
CA HIS A 322 -6.57 -1.95 17.17
C HIS A 322 -7.81 -2.83 16.97
N ARG A 323 -7.99 -3.80 17.87
CA ARG A 323 -9.21 -4.58 18.05
C ARG A 323 -9.67 -4.39 19.50
N ILE A 324 -10.95 -4.12 19.68
CA ILE A 324 -11.56 -3.83 20.97
C ILE A 324 -12.87 -4.61 21.08
N ASP A 325 -13.07 -5.31 22.19
CA ASP A 325 -14.28 -6.11 22.44
C ASP A 325 -15.37 -5.27 23.17
N GLY A 326 -14.99 -4.08 23.63
CA GLY A 326 -15.79 -3.19 24.47
C GLY A 326 -15.77 -3.60 25.95
N ARG A 327 -16.40 -2.77 26.80
CA ARG A 327 -16.56 -3.03 28.24
C ARG A 327 -18.03 -2.95 28.61
N ARG A 328 -18.60 -4.07 29.06
CA ARG A 328 -19.99 -4.12 29.50
C ARG A 328 -20.18 -3.50 30.88
N HIS A 329 -21.20 -2.67 31.04
CA HIS A 329 -21.62 -2.04 32.29
C HIS A 329 -23.12 -1.70 32.30
N GLY A 330 -23.57 -1.00 33.35
CA GLY A 330 -24.95 -0.56 33.50
C GLY A 330 -25.91 -1.68 33.92
N PRO A 331 -27.22 -1.37 34.00
CA PRO A 331 -28.23 -2.34 34.43
C PRO A 331 -28.23 -3.58 33.53
N GLY A 332 -28.11 -4.76 34.12
CA GLY A 332 -28.09 -6.04 33.39
C GLY A 332 -26.87 -6.25 32.48
N GLY A 333 -25.86 -5.37 32.53
CA GLY A 333 -24.70 -5.43 31.61
C GLY A 333 -25.06 -5.15 30.15
N LEU A 334 -26.19 -4.45 29.92
CA LEU A 334 -26.74 -4.18 28.59
C LEU A 334 -25.91 -3.18 27.79
N ILE A 335 -25.15 -2.31 28.47
CA ILE A 335 -24.37 -1.26 27.81
C ILE A 335 -22.97 -1.80 27.57
N ASN A 336 -22.61 -2.06 26.32
CA ASN A 336 -21.25 -2.36 25.91
C ASN A 336 -20.57 -1.08 25.41
N ARG A 337 -19.66 -0.53 26.21
CA ARG A 337 -18.86 0.64 25.83
C ARG A 337 -17.77 0.23 24.86
N LEU A 338 -17.90 0.64 23.62
CA LEU A 338 -17.01 0.25 22.52
C LEU A 338 -15.78 1.15 22.44
N VAL A 339 -15.91 2.44 22.75
CA VAL A 339 -14.84 3.43 22.75
C VAL A 339 -15.03 4.34 23.95
N SER A 340 -13.96 4.75 24.64
CA SER A 340 -13.99 5.81 25.64
C SER A 340 -12.71 6.65 25.68
N PRO A 341 -12.70 7.82 26.35
CA PRO A 341 -11.51 8.66 26.49
C PRO A 341 -10.44 8.03 27.42
N GLU A 342 -10.80 6.98 28.16
CA GLU A 342 -9.87 6.23 29.01
C GLU A 342 -9.11 5.15 28.23
N ASP A 343 -9.52 4.86 26.99
CA ASP A 343 -8.77 3.94 26.14
C ASP A 343 -7.50 4.61 25.62
N THR A 344 -6.47 3.82 25.32
CA THR A 344 -5.18 4.30 24.77
C THR A 344 -5.30 5.04 23.42
N LEU A 345 -6.52 5.19 22.91
CA LEU A 345 -6.87 5.76 21.61
C LEU A 345 -7.50 7.15 21.69
N ALA A 346 -7.77 7.66 22.89
CA ALA A 346 -8.56 8.87 23.10
C ALA A 346 -8.06 10.09 22.28
N ASP A 347 -6.74 10.32 22.23
CA ASP A 347 -6.18 11.43 21.44
C ASP A 347 -6.30 11.23 19.92
N GLN A 348 -6.35 9.98 19.46
CA GLN A 348 -6.51 9.63 18.04
C GLN A 348 -7.96 9.63 17.58
N LEU A 349 -8.90 9.54 18.53
CA LEU A 349 -10.32 9.41 18.29
C LEU A 349 -11.10 10.70 18.60
N LYS A 350 -10.46 11.83 18.88
CA LYS A 350 -11.20 13.10 18.97
C LYS A 350 -11.96 13.35 17.64
N PRO A 351 -13.23 13.79 17.66
CA PRO A 351 -13.99 14.31 18.80
C PRO A 351 -14.85 13.26 19.55
N PHE A 352 -14.64 11.96 19.35
CA PHE A 352 -15.40 10.91 20.01
C PHE A 352 -15.18 10.91 21.52
N VAL A 353 -16.26 11.03 22.30
CA VAL A 353 -16.25 10.84 23.75
C VAL A 353 -16.41 9.35 24.03
N PHE A 354 -17.55 8.77 23.65
CA PHE A 354 -17.73 7.31 23.65
C PHE A 354 -18.75 6.86 22.61
N ILE A 355 -18.71 5.56 22.31
CA ILE A 355 -19.71 4.85 21.52
C ILE A 355 -20.19 3.69 22.36
N ASP A 356 -21.48 3.66 22.67
CA ASP A 356 -22.11 2.57 23.42
C ASP A 356 -23.01 1.76 22.48
N ASN A 357 -22.90 0.43 22.54
CA ASN A 357 -23.91 -0.48 22.04
C ASN A 357 -24.78 -0.92 23.22
N VAL A 358 -26.08 -0.66 23.17
CA VAL A 358 -27.05 -1.18 24.13
C VAL A 358 -27.70 -2.43 23.55
N ALA A 359 -27.30 -3.60 24.05
CA ALA A 359 -27.75 -4.89 23.55
C ALA A 359 -28.06 -5.90 24.66
N GLY A 360 -29.14 -6.65 24.49
CA GLY A 360 -29.44 -7.82 25.32
C GLY A 360 -30.78 -8.46 24.99
N ASP A 361 -30.99 -9.68 25.50
CA ASP A 361 -32.15 -10.51 25.16
C ASP A 361 -33.44 -10.08 25.89
N GLU A 362 -33.29 -9.50 27.08
CA GLU A 362 -34.41 -9.02 27.89
C GLU A 362 -34.15 -7.61 28.43
N LEU A 363 -35.18 -6.76 28.30
CA LEU A 363 -35.22 -5.44 28.89
C LEU A 363 -35.70 -5.48 30.33
N PRO A 364 -34.99 -4.83 31.28
CA PRO A 364 -35.51 -4.55 32.60
C PRO A 364 -36.85 -3.79 32.52
N PRO A 365 -37.79 -4.01 33.46
CA PRO A 365 -39.03 -3.23 33.51
C PRO A 365 -38.74 -1.73 33.59
N ASN A 366 -39.43 -0.93 32.77
CA ASN A 366 -39.26 0.52 32.67
C ASN A 366 -37.81 0.95 32.40
N PHE A 367 -37.06 0.15 31.64
CA PHE A 367 -35.70 0.50 31.26
C PHE A 367 -35.69 1.83 30.49
N GLY A 368 -34.99 2.80 31.05
CA GLY A 368 -34.97 4.16 30.57
C GLY A 368 -34.14 5.05 31.50
N PHE A 369 -33.91 6.26 31.04
CA PHE A 369 -33.22 7.29 31.79
C PHE A 369 -34.24 8.38 32.12
N GLY A 370 -34.34 8.72 33.41
CA GLY A 370 -35.10 9.89 33.86
C GLY A 370 -34.50 11.19 33.31
N PHE A 371 -35.06 12.34 33.72
CA PHE A 371 -34.49 13.63 33.33
C PHE A 371 -33.04 13.73 33.82
N HIS A 372 -32.13 13.94 32.88
CA HIS A 372 -30.71 14.11 33.14
C HIS A 372 -30.13 15.19 32.21
N PRO A 373 -29.10 15.93 32.67
CA PRO A 373 -28.51 17.03 31.91
C PRO A 373 -27.35 16.57 31.02
N HIS A 374 -27.17 17.29 29.92
CA HIS A 374 -25.98 17.28 29.06
C HIS A 374 -25.56 18.71 28.75
N SER A 375 -24.28 18.97 28.53
CA SER A 375 -23.73 20.26 28.08
C SER A 375 -22.37 20.06 27.42
N GLY A 376 -22.04 20.91 26.44
CA GLY A 376 -20.80 20.87 25.66
C GLY A 376 -20.65 19.68 24.70
N ILE A 377 -21.71 18.92 24.46
CA ILE A 377 -21.64 17.66 23.68
C ILE A 377 -22.75 17.54 22.63
N ALA A 378 -22.52 16.70 21.63
CA ALA A 378 -23.56 16.20 20.76
C ALA A 378 -23.72 14.69 20.93
N THR A 379 -24.96 14.20 20.79
CA THR A 379 -25.29 12.78 20.84
C THR A 379 -26.12 12.38 19.63
N LEU A 380 -25.84 11.19 19.10
CA LEU A 380 -26.69 10.50 18.15
C LEU A 380 -27.15 9.18 18.78
N THR A 381 -28.46 9.03 18.97
CA THR A 381 -29.07 7.76 19.37
C THR A 381 -29.70 7.09 18.15
N TYR A 382 -29.27 5.86 17.84
CA TYR A 382 -29.85 5.03 16.79
C TYR A 382 -30.52 3.81 17.40
N GLN A 383 -31.84 3.72 17.24
CA GLN A 383 -32.64 2.64 17.78
C GLN A 383 -32.89 1.60 16.69
N LEU A 384 -32.48 0.33 16.86
CA LEU A 384 -32.67 -0.67 15.80
C LEU A 384 -34.01 -1.37 15.88
N ASN A 385 -34.45 -1.76 17.08
CA ASN A 385 -35.58 -2.69 17.22
C ASN A 385 -36.62 -2.31 18.28
N LYS A 386 -36.47 -1.16 18.95
CA LYS A 386 -37.43 -0.67 19.95
C LYS A 386 -37.81 0.78 19.71
N ASP A 387 -39.05 1.09 20.10
CA ASP A 387 -39.54 2.46 20.17
C ASP A 387 -39.07 3.10 21.48
N VAL A 388 -38.87 4.42 21.48
CA VAL A 388 -38.46 5.18 22.67
C VAL A 388 -39.41 6.35 22.88
N GLN A 389 -40.04 6.41 24.04
CA GLN A 389 -40.74 7.60 24.47
C GLN A 389 -39.74 8.61 24.98
N TYR A 390 -39.77 9.83 24.44
CA TYR A 390 -38.81 10.89 24.77
C TYR A 390 -39.54 12.17 25.18
N THR A 391 -38.89 12.96 26.04
CA THR A 391 -39.26 14.34 26.35
C THR A 391 -37.99 15.14 26.58
N ASP A 392 -37.89 16.36 26.06
CA ASP A 392 -36.76 17.27 26.29
C ASP A 392 -37.17 18.70 26.66
N THR A 393 -36.18 19.50 27.07
CA THR A 393 -36.37 20.92 27.43
C THR A 393 -36.45 21.87 26.23
N GLU A 394 -36.23 21.38 25.01
CA GLU A 394 -36.44 22.15 23.77
C GLU A 394 -37.90 22.10 23.30
N GLY A 395 -38.77 21.44 24.08
CA GLY A 395 -40.21 21.39 23.85
C GLY A 395 -40.67 20.19 23.02
N HIS A 396 -39.80 19.21 22.76
CA HIS A 396 -40.18 17.99 22.08
C HIS A 396 -40.65 16.91 23.06
N ASP A 397 -41.75 16.26 22.72
CA ASP A 397 -42.32 15.12 23.45
C ASP A 397 -42.95 14.17 22.42
N GLY A 398 -42.68 12.87 22.54
CA GLY A 398 -43.16 11.92 21.53
C GLY A 398 -42.60 10.51 21.65
N VAL A 399 -42.74 9.75 20.56
CA VAL A 399 -42.23 8.39 20.44
C VAL A 399 -41.34 8.30 19.20
N LEU A 400 -40.06 8.05 19.41
CA LEU A 400 -39.12 7.72 18.35
C LEU A 400 -39.32 6.26 17.96
N LYS A 401 -39.67 6.01 16.70
CA LYS A 401 -39.89 4.66 16.18
C LYS A 401 -38.57 3.92 15.95
N ALA A 402 -38.59 2.59 16.10
CA ALA A 402 -37.47 1.74 15.72
C ALA A 402 -36.98 2.06 14.29
N LEU A 403 -35.65 2.01 14.09
CA LEU A 403 -34.88 2.51 12.94
C LEU A 403 -34.85 4.03 12.78
N GLY A 404 -35.38 4.79 13.74
CA GLY A 404 -35.29 6.24 13.81
C GLY A 404 -34.01 6.73 14.49
N LEU A 405 -33.76 8.03 14.39
CA LEU A 405 -32.60 8.70 14.98
C LEU A 405 -33.03 9.84 15.91
N GLU A 406 -32.39 9.93 17.06
CA GLU A 406 -32.33 11.17 17.85
C GLU A 406 -30.97 11.81 17.58
N TRP A 407 -30.98 13.09 17.22
CA TRP A 407 -29.79 13.93 17.15
C TRP A 407 -29.95 15.08 18.13
N MET A 408 -29.04 15.20 19.08
CA MET A 408 -29.04 16.28 20.06
C MET A 408 -27.68 16.96 20.09
N MET A 409 -27.66 18.29 20.00
CA MET A 409 -26.51 19.13 20.35
C MET A 409 -26.87 19.88 21.63
N ALA A 410 -26.26 19.49 22.74
CA ALA A 410 -26.45 20.14 24.03
C ALA A 410 -25.29 21.13 24.23
N GLY A 411 -25.42 22.36 23.72
CA GLY A 411 -24.42 23.42 23.93
C GLY A 411 -24.44 23.90 25.39
N GLY A 412 -25.06 25.05 25.62
CA GLY A 412 -25.25 25.66 26.95
C GLY A 412 -26.12 24.86 27.93
N GLY A 413 -26.66 23.71 27.49
CA GLY A 413 -27.29 22.71 28.33
C GLY A 413 -28.61 22.21 27.78
N ALA A 414 -28.84 20.91 27.84
CA ALA A 414 -30.12 20.28 27.50
C ALA A 414 -30.48 19.25 28.57
N TRP A 415 -31.76 19.15 28.92
CA TRP A 415 -32.26 18.02 29.72
C TRP A 415 -33.19 17.19 28.86
N HIS A 416 -33.01 15.88 28.93
CA HIS A 416 -33.92 14.95 28.28
C HIS A 416 -34.15 13.71 29.14
N ARG A 417 -35.20 12.97 28.79
CA ARG A 417 -35.49 11.64 29.33
C ARG A 417 -35.92 10.73 28.19
N GLY A 418 -35.66 9.45 28.35
CA GLY A 418 -36.01 8.42 27.37
C GLY A 418 -36.44 7.15 28.07
N THR A 419 -37.57 6.57 27.65
CA THR A 419 -38.03 5.26 28.16
C THR A 419 -38.26 4.32 26.99
N ILE A 420 -37.63 3.15 27.03
CA ILE A 420 -37.82 2.13 25.99
C ILE A 420 -39.24 1.57 26.11
N VAL A 421 -39.93 1.44 24.99
CA VAL A 421 -41.31 0.93 24.93
C VAL A 421 -41.31 -0.58 24.68
N GLY A 422 -42.04 -1.32 25.51
CA GLY A 422 -42.27 -2.76 25.35
C GLY A 422 -41.30 -3.65 26.13
N THR A 423 -41.27 -4.93 25.78
CA THR A 423 -40.43 -5.98 26.40
C THR A 423 -39.63 -6.76 25.34
N GLY A 424 -38.74 -7.65 25.75
CA GLY A 424 -37.91 -8.48 24.85
C GLY A 424 -36.57 -7.85 24.48
N PRO A 425 -35.93 -8.28 23.38
CA PRO A 425 -34.55 -7.93 23.10
C PRO A 425 -34.39 -6.47 22.68
N ILE A 426 -33.28 -5.84 23.06
CA ILE A 426 -32.91 -4.48 22.66
C ILE A 426 -31.62 -4.50 21.85
N MET A 427 -31.56 -3.65 20.82
CA MET A 427 -30.36 -3.28 20.12
C MET A 427 -30.43 -1.79 19.78
N ALA A 428 -29.45 -1.02 20.23
CA ALA A 428 -29.34 0.40 19.95
C ALA A 428 -27.89 0.86 20.04
N PHE A 429 -27.59 2.00 19.40
CA PHE A 429 -26.29 2.65 19.48
C PHE A 429 -26.44 4.07 19.99
N GLN A 430 -25.47 4.49 20.81
CA GLN A 430 -25.35 5.88 21.22
C GLN A 430 -23.92 6.37 20.98
N LEU A 431 -23.81 7.38 20.13
CA LEU A 431 -22.56 8.06 19.79
C LEU A 431 -22.50 9.40 20.51
N TRP A 432 -21.40 9.68 21.20
CA TRP A 432 -21.17 10.94 21.91
C TRP A 432 -19.95 11.67 21.34
N LEU A 433 -20.11 12.96 21.08
CA LEU A 433 -19.12 13.83 20.46
C LEU A 433 -18.90 15.08 21.32
N THR A 434 -17.65 15.51 21.45
CA THR A 434 -17.37 16.86 21.97
C THR A 434 -17.79 17.90 20.95
N LEU A 435 -18.49 18.96 21.37
CA LEU A 435 -18.73 20.09 20.48
C LEU A 435 -17.42 20.87 20.25
N PRO A 436 -17.22 21.43 19.05
CA PRO A 436 -16.17 22.42 18.84
C PRO A 436 -16.37 23.61 19.78
N PRO A 437 -15.29 24.32 20.19
CA PRO A 437 -15.39 25.44 21.14
C PRO A 437 -16.40 26.53 20.73
N ALA A 438 -16.61 26.73 19.43
CA ALA A 438 -17.57 27.71 18.91
C ALA A 438 -19.05 27.34 19.15
N LEU A 439 -19.34 26.07 19.47
CA LEU A 439 -20.69 25.54 19.70
C LEU A 439 -20.91 25.07 21.14
N GLU A 440 -19.84 24.95 21.93
CA GLU A 440 -19.87 24.40 23.29
C GLU A 440 -20.83 25.16 24.22
N ASP A 441 -20.81 26.50 24.17
CA ASP A 441 -21.73 27.37 24.93
C ASP A 441 -22.93 27.86 24.09
N GLY A 442 -23.14 27.26 22.92
CA GLY A 442 -24.20 27.64 21.96
C GLY A 442 -25.60 27.19 22.39
N PRO A 443 -26.64 27.50 21.60
CA PRO A 443 -27.98 26.99 21.87
C PRO A 443 -28.04 25.47 21.77
N SER A 444 -28.89 24.85 22.60
CA SER A 444 -29.21 23.44 22.48
C SER A 444 -30.19 23.20 21.33
N LEU A 445 -30.08 22.03 20.70
CA LEU A 445 -30.94 21.63 19.60
C LEU A 445 -31.15 20.12 19.63
N SER A 446 -32.39 19.67 19.50
CA SER A 446 -32.74 18.27 19.33
C SER A 446 -33.58 18.05 18.07
N GLN A 447 -33.37 16.93 17.41
CA GLN A 447 -34.10 16.48 16.24
C GLN A 447 -34.43 15.00 16.38
N TYR A 448 -35.68 14.65 16.07
CA TYR A 448 -36.16 13.27 16.08
C TYR A 448 -36.57 12.88 14.66
N ILE A 449 -35.75 12.05 14.04
CA ILE A 449 -35.87 11.66 12.63
C ILE A 449 -36.59 10.33 12.56
N ALA A 450 -37.70 10.32 11.83
CA ALA A 450 -38.51 9.13 11.63
C ALA A 450 -37.80 8.14 10.69
N PRO A 451 -38.06 6.82 10.78
CA PRO A 451 -37.32 5.80 10.04
C PRO A 451 -37.35 5.96 8.51
N ASP A 452 -38.44 6.48 7.97
CA ASP A 452 -38.65 6.77 6.54
C ASP A 452 -37.92 8.03 6.07
N ARG A 453 -37.47 8.86 7.02
CA ARG A 453 -36.66 10.06 6.77
C ARG A 453 -35.17 9.81 7.00
N VAL A 454 -34.77 8.62 7.46
CA VAL A 454 -33.36 8.22 7.52
C VAL A 454 -32.90 7.83 6.11
N PRO A 455 -31.97 8.58 5.49
CA PRO A 455 -31.58 8.34 4.11
C PRO A 455 -30.90 6.98 3.95
N GLN A 456 -31.20 6.30 2.84
CA GLN A 456 -30.66 4.98 2.54
C GLN A 456 -30.24 4.91 1.06
N VAL A 457 -29.10 4.27 0.81
CA VAL A 457 -28.61 3.93 -0.53
C VAL A 457 -28.29 2.45 -0.52
N ASP A 458 -28.94 1.68 -1.40
CA ASP A 458 -28.81 0.22 -1.44
C ASP A 458 -29.11 -0.39 -0.04
N ASN A 459 -28.14 -1.10 0.51
CA ASN A 459 -28.13 -1.75 1.82
C ASN A 459 -27.46 -0.91 2.93
N VAL A 460 -27.31 0.41 2.70
CA VAL A 460 -26.57 1.33 3.58
C VAL A 460 -27.47 2.48 4.05
N ARG A 461 -27.71 2.58 5.36
CA ARG A 461 -28.34 3.76 5.99
C ARG A 461 -27.29 4.80 6.32
N VAL A 462 -27.55 6.05 5.97
CA VAL A 462 -26.65 7.19 6.22
C VAL A 462 -27.10 7.88 7.51
N LEU A 463 -26.54 7.44 8.64
CA LEU A 463 -26.91 7.96 9.97
C LEU A 463 -26.34 9.37 10.21
N MET A 464 -25.15 9.64 9.68
CA MET A 464 -24.47 10.93 9.76
C MET A 464 -23.52 11.12 8.57
N GLY A 465 -23.39 12.35 8.06
CA GLY A 465 -22.49 12.66 6.95
C GLY A 465 -23.09 12.32 5.59
N ALA A 466 -22.31 11.70 4.70
CA ALA A 466 -22.73 11.39 3.35
C ALA A 466 -22.18 10.07 2.81
N TYR A 467 -22.95 9.41 1.94
CA TYR A 467 -22.53 8.21 1.20
C TYR A 467 -23.12 8.22 -0.20
N LYS A 468 -22.28 7.97 -1.23
CA LYS A 468 -22.65 8.00 -2.66
C LYS A 468 -23.48 9.25 -3.07
N GLY A 469 -23.14 10.41 -2.49
CA GLY A 469 -23.83 11.68 -2.75
C GLY A 469 -25.13 11.91 -1.97
N VAL A 470 -25.63 10.92 -1.22
CA VAL A 470 -26.77 11.08 -0.31
C VAL A 470 -26.29 11.53 1.06
N ARG A 471 -26.91 12.57 1.62
CA ARG A 471 -26.58 13.16 2.92
C ARG A 471 -27.58 12.73 4.00
N ALA A 472 -27.12 12.65 5.25
CA ALA A 472 -27.96 12.45 6.43
C ALA A 472 -28.95 13.63 6.63
N ALA A 473 -29.93 13.43 7.52
CA ALA A 473 -30.98 14.41 7.80
C ALA A 473 -30.49 15.70 8.51
N PHE A 474 -29.26 15.69 9.01
CA PHE A 474 -28.62 16.81 9.72
C PHE A 474 -27.12 16.81 9.42
N GLU A 475 -26.47 17.94 9.64
CA GLU A 475 -25.02 18.10 9.46
C GLU A 475 -24.31 18.01 10.82
N PRO A 476 -23.27 17.17 10.95
CA PRO A 476 -22.51 17.08 12.18
C PRO A 476 -21.61 18.32 12.38
N PRO A 477 -21.27 18.67 13.64
CA PRO A 477 -20.43 19.83 13.95
C PRO A 477 -18.97 19.62 13.53
N THR A 478 -18.56 18.39 13.23
CA THR A 478 -17.25 18.03 12.70
C THR A 478 -17.44 17.05 11.53
N PRO A 479 -16.74 17.22 10.39
CA PRO A 479 -16.91 16.34 9.23
C PRO A 479 -16.64 14.86 9.56
N MET A 480 -17.69 14.05 9.56
CA MET A 480 -17.61 12.61 9.79
C MET A 480 -18.68 11.86 9.02
N THR A 481 -18.57 10.54 8.96
CA THR A 481 -19.54 9.67 8.29
C THR A 481 -19.82 8.47 9.18
N TYR A 482 -21.10 8.22 9.46
CA TYR A 482 -21.56 7.08 10.23
C TYR A 482 -22.64 6.35 9.44
N LEU A 483 -22.35 5.10 9.10
CA LEU A 483 -23.16 4.24 8.26
C LEU A 483 -23.61 3.01 9.05
N ASP A 484 -24.84 2.58 8.81
CA ASP A 484 -25.32 1.24 9.14
C ASP A 484 -25.41 0.44 7.84
N VAL A 485 -24.72 -0.70 7.77
CA VAL A 485 -24.48 -1.48 6.55
C VAL A 485 -24.95 -2.91 6.79
N THR A 486 -25.91 -3.36 5.98
CA THR A 486 -26.39 -4.75 6.02
C THR A 486 -25.80 -5.54 4.85
N LEU A 487 -25.12 -6.66 5.09
CA LEU A 487 -24.56 -7.49 4.02
C LEU A 487 -25.21 -8.87 3.98
N ALA A 488 -25.59 -9.32 2.78
CA ALA A 488 -25.92 -10.72 2.57
C ALA A 488 -24.65 -11.59 2.57
N PRO A 489 -24.76 -12.91 2.86
CA PRO A 489 -23.61 -13.81 2.79
C PRO A 489 -22.91 -13.75 1.43
N GLY A 490 -21.61 -13.46 1.44
CA GLY A 490 -20.78 -13.32 0.23
C GLY A 490 -20.71 -11.91 -0.36
N GLU A 491 -21.48 -10.95 0.16
CA GLU A 491 -21.37 -9.55 -0.25
C GLU A 491 -20.17 -8.86 0.40
N SER A 492 -19.61 -7.88 -0.31
CA SER A 492 -18.52 -7.04 0.16
C SER A 492 -18.92 -5.58 0.17
N PHE A 493 -18.49 -4.86 1.21
CA PHE A 493 -18.64 -3.42 1.31
C PHE A 493 -17.27 -2.73 1.25
N THR A 494 -17.18 -1.61 0.54
CA THR A 494 -15.99 -0.76 0.54
C THR A 494 -16.42 0.68 0.71
N PHE A 495 -15.79 1.35 1.67
CA PHE A 495 -15.95 2.77 1.92
C PHE A 495 -14.61 3.46 1.71
N ASP A 496 -14.54 4.31 0.68
CA ASP A 496 -13.47 5.28 0.58
C ASP A 496 -13.76 6.39 1.60
N ALA A 497 -12.82 6.62 2.51
CA ALA A 497 -12.97 7.54 3.62
C ALA A 497 -12.07 8.77 3.36
N PRO A 498 -12.43 9.63 2.39
CA PRO A 498 -11.58 10.73 1.97
C PRO A 498 -11.45 11.76 3.10
N GLY A 499 -10.22 12.19 3.37
CA GLY A 499 -9.94 13.17 4.43
C GLY A 499 -10.12 12.66 5.86
N GLN A 500 -10.58 11.42 6.07
CA GLN A 500 -10.75 10.83 7.40
C GLN A 500 -9.42 10.22 7.88
N GLN A 501 -8.99 10.60 9.08
CA GLN A 501 -7.72 10.10 9.64
C GLN A 501 -7.88 8.69 10.22
N ALA A 502 -9.04 8.41 10.83
CA ALA A 502 -9.38 7.10 11.40
C ALA A 502 -10.68 6.57 10.80
N CYS A 503 -10.81 5.24 10.80
CA CYS A 503 -12.06 4.55 10.49
C CYS A 503 -12.28 3.51 11.58
N TRP A 504 -13.53 3.28 11.92
CA TRP A 504 -13.92 2.27 12.88
C TRP A 504 -15.12 1.49 12.34
N THR A 505 -15.16 0.20 12.66
CA THR A 505 -16.23 -0.72 12.25
C THR A 505 -16.57 -1.62 13.41
N TYR A 506 -17.84 -1.97 13.54
CA TYR A 506 -18.33 -2.85 14.58
C TYR A 506 -19.42 -3.75 14.04
N VAL A 507 -19.23 -5.04 14.28
CA VAL A 507 -20.14 -6.09 13.84
C VAL A 507 -21.03 -6.40 15.03
N PHE A 508 -22.31 -6.03 14.93
CA PHE A 508 -23.28 -6.27 15.99
C PHE A 508 -24.20 -7.46 15.71
N GLU A 509 -24.23 -7.94 14.46
CA GLU A 509 -24.94 -9.13 14.05
C GLU A 509 -24.15 -9.83 12.91
N GLY A 510 -24.04 -11.16 12.98
CA GLY A 510 -23.34 -11.96 11.97
C GLY A 510 -21.82 -11.90 12.10
N ALA A 511 -21.11 -12.03 10.98
CA ALA A 511 -19.66 -11.99 10.94
C ALA A 511 -19.14 -11.57 9.56
N VAL A 512 -18.09 -10.74 9.53
CA VAL A 512 -17.48 -10.22 8.31
C VAL A 512 -15.95 -10.30 8.38
N ASP A 513 -15.31 -10.42 7.23
CA ASP A 513 -13.86 -10.29 7.11
C ASP A 513 -13.51 -8.82 6.85
N VAL A 514 -12.81 -8.20 7.80
CA VAL A 514 -12.31 -6.83 7.70
C VAL A 514 -10.82 -6.92 7.35
N GLY A 515 -10.50 -6.72 6.07
CA GLY A 515 -9.14 -6.99 5.58
C GLY A 515 -8.79 -8.47 5.74
N ASP A 516 -7.74 -8.78 6.49
CA ASP A 516 -7.27 -10.15 6.74
C ASP A 516 -7.79 -10.71 8.09
N VAL A 517 -8.76 -10.04 8.73
CA VAL A 517 -9.25 -10.37 10.07
C VAL A 517 -10.75 -10.69 10.05
N ARG A 518 -11.12 -11.88 10.52
CA ARG A 518 -12.51 -12.23 10.80
C ARG A 518 -12.98 -11.50 12.06
N SER A 519 -14.06 -10.72 11.94
CA SER A 519 -14.78 -10.09 13.03
C SER A 519 -16.18 -10.70 13.13
N ALA A 520 -16.60 -11.03 14.34
CA ALA A 520 -17.88 -11.67 14.65
C ALA A 520 -18.45 -11.08 15.93
#